data_AF-A0A2E8JY89-F1
#
_entry.id   AF-A0A2E8JY89-F1
#
_cell.length_a   1.000
_cell.length_b   1.000
_cell.length_c   1.000
_cell.angle_alpha   90.00
_cell.angle_beta   90.00
_cell.angle_gamma   90.00
#
_symmetry.space_group_name_H-M   'P 1'
#
loop_
_entity.id
_entity.type
_entity.pdbx_description
1 polymer ?
#
loop_
_entity_poly.entity_id
_entity_poly.type
_entity_poly.pdbx_seq_one_letter_code
_entity_poly.pdbx_strand_id
1 'polypeptide(L)' 'MTTALATLATAGLTAAATADITSVYVTKYTVTATQFDGTVVTVNVQDLYLSSNDAADSVL' A
#
# COMPACT_ATOMS: atom_id res chain seq x y z
N MET A 1 10.71 3.41 -10.99
CA MET A 1 10.22 4.18 -9.82
C MET A 1 9.45 3.34 -8.79
N THR A 2 9.48 2.00 -8.87
CA THR A 2 8.74 1.08 -7.98
C THR A 2 9.45 0.80 -6.65
N THR A 3 10.78 0.77 -6.66
CA THR A 3 11.61 0.46 -5.49
C THR A 3 11.63 1.59 -4.47
N ALA A 4 11.71 2.86 -4.92
CA ALA A 4 11.78 4.02 -4.03
C ALA A 4 10.59 4.11 -3.06
N LEU A 5 9.36 3.93 -3.53
CA LEU A 5 8.20 4.02 -2.65
C LEU A 5 8.06 2.82 -1.71
N ALA A 6 8.43 1.62 -2.15
CA ALA A 6 8.49 0.46 -1.29
C ALA A 6 9.52 0.67 -0.17
N THR A 7 10.71 1.20 -0.51
CA THR A 7 11.75 1.55 0.47
C THR A 7 11.34 2.67 1.42
N LEU A 8 10.63 3.70 0.94
CA LEU A 8 10.11 4.78 1.79
C LEU A 8 8.96 4.30 2.68
N ALA A 9 8.09 3.43 2.19
CA ALA A 9 7.03 2.82 2.98
C ALA A 9 7.64 1.97 4.09
N THR A 10 8.56 1.05 3.78
CA THR A 10 9.26 0.26 4.82
C THR A 10 9.99 1.15 5.83
N ALA A 11 10.71 2.19 5.39
CA ALA A 11 11.47 3.05 6.28
C ALA A 11 10.58 3.92 7.18
N GLY A 12 9.48 4.45 6.64
CA GLY A 12 8.50 5.23 7.41
C GLY A 12 7.71 4.35 8.38
N LEU A 13 7.38 3.12 7.98
CA LEU A 13 6.66 2.15 8.81
C LEU A 13 7.51 1.67 9.98
N THR A 14 8.80 1.36 9.78
CA THR A 14 9.69 0.98 10.89
C THR A 14 9.87 2.10 11.92
N ALA A 15 9.63 3.36 11.54
CA ALA A 15 9.74 4.51 12.44
C ALA A 15 8.45 4.84 13.19
N ALA A 16 7.28 4.48 12.64
CA ALA A 16 5.96 4.76 13.22
C ALA A 16 5.26 3.53 13.83
N ALA A 17 5.68 2.32 13.44
CA ALA A 17 5.14 1.09 13.97
C ALA A 17 5.69 0.80 15.36
N THR A 18 4.80 0.49 16.30
CA THR A 18 5.15 -0.22 17.54
C THR A 18 5.11 -1.74 17.33
N ALA A 19 5.13 -2.17 16.07
CA ALA A 19 4.86 -3.51 15.60
C ALA A 19 6.09 -4.13 14.93
N ASP A 20 6.30 -5.42 15.17
CA ASP A 20 7.29 -6.24 14.49
C ASP A 20 6.76 -6.64 13.10
N ILE A 21 6.93 -5.72 12.14
CA ILE A 21 6.51 -5.97 10.76
C ILE A 21 7.41 -7.01 10.12
N THR A 22 6.83 -8.17 9.82
CA THR A 22 7.55 -9.32 9.26
C THR A 22 7.65 -9.27 7.74
N SER A 23 6.73 -8.59 7.06
CA SER A 23 6.80 -8.38 5.62
C SER A 23 6.02 -7.16 5.16
N VAL A 24 6.48 -6.57 4.04
CA VAL A 24 5.84 -5.44 3.37
C VAL A 24 5.74 -5.72 1.88
N TYR A 25 4.54 -5.59 1.31
CA TYR A 25 4.30 -5.77 -0.11
C TYR A 25 3.52 -4.58 -0.67
N VAL A 26 3.84 -4.21 -1.91
CA VAL A 26 3.15 -3.14 -2.63
C VAL A 26 2.59 -3.72 -3.91
N THR A 27 1.27 -3.59 -4.09
CA THR A 27 0.57 -3.98 -5.31
C THR A 27 0.12 -2.73 -6.06
N LYS A 28 0.39 -2.68 -7.36
CA LYS A 28 0.02 -1.56 -8.23
C LYS A 28 -0.83 -2.06 -9.37
N TYR A 29 -1.96 -1.43 -9.60
CA TYR A 29 -2.86 -1.74 -10.71
C TYR A 29 -3.61 -0.50 -11.16
N THR A 30 -4.29 -0.63 -12.28
CA THR A 30 -5.09 0.46 -12.85
C THR A 30 -6.51 -0.05 -13.03
N VAL A 31 -7.47 0.74 -12.56
CA VAL A 31 -8.90 0.49 -12.78
C VAL A 31 -9.39 1.50 -13.79
N THR A 32 -10.02 1.01 -14.85
CA THR A 32 -10.69 1.87 -15.84
C THR A 32 -12.17 1.52 -15.85
N ALA A 33 -13.02 2.52 -15.67
CA ALA A 33 -14.46 2.37 -15.67
C ALA A 33 -15.11 3.45 -16.52
N THR A 34 -16.17 3.08 -17.24
CA THR A 34 -17.00 4.03 -17.99
C THR A 34 -18.24 4.34 -17.16
N GLN A 35 -18.48 5.62 -16.92
CA GLN A 35 -19.63 6.12 -16.18
C GLN A 35 -20.90 6.09 -17.05
N PHE A 36 -22.08 6.24 -16.44
CA PHE A 36 -23.36 6.21 -17.16
C PHE A 36 -23.51 7.32 -18.22
N ASP A 37 -22.76 8.42 -18.11
CA ASP A 37 -22.73 9.52 -19.07
C ASP A 37 -21.71 9.31 -20.21
N GLY A 38 -21.02 8.17 -20.24
CA GLY A 38 -20.00 7.84 -21.24
C GLY A 38 -18.59 8.34 -20.90
N THR A 39 -18.40 9.07 -19.80
CA THR A 39 -17.07 9.49 -19.34
C THR A 39 -16.24 8.27 -18.93
N VAL A 40 -14.98 8.21 -19.38
CA VAL A 40 -14.04 7.17 -18.95
C VAL A 40 -13.17 7.70 -17.81
N VAL A 41 -13.21 7.03 -16.67
CA VAL A 41 -12.38 7.33 -15.50
C VAL A 41 -11.32 6.24 -15.37
N THR A 42 -10.05 6.66 -15.26
CA THR A 42 -8.92 5.78 -15.00
C THR A 42 -8.28 6.16 -13.66
N VAL A 43 -8.11 5.18 -12.78
CA VAL A 43 -7.51 5.36 -11.47
C VAL A 43 -6.27 4.47 -11.37
N ASN A 44 -5.13 5.08 -11.04
CA ASN A 44 -3.94 4.34 -10.62
C ASN A 44 -4.07 4.03 -9.13
N VAL A 45 -4.09 2.74 -8.79
CA VAL A 45 -4.20 2.26 -7.42
C VAL A 45 -2.85 1.71 -6.97
N GLN A 46 -2.53 1.99 -5.70
CA GLN A 46 -1.38 1.43 -5.03
C GLN A 46 -1.80 0.97 -3.63
N ASP A 47 -1.78 -0.35 -3.44
CA ASP A 47 -2.07 -0.98 -2.16
C ASP A 47 -0.76 -1.29 -1.43
N LEU A 48 -0.77 -1.09 -0.11
CA LEU A 48 0.31 -1.42 0.80
C LEU A 48 -0.19 -2.50 1.76
N TYR A 49 0.44 -3.67 1.71
CA TYR A 49 0.16 -4.79 2.58
C TYR A 49 1.28 -4.96 3.58
N LEU A 50 0.91 -5.13 4.84
CA LEU A 50 1.81 -5.30 5.97
C LEU A 50 1.42 -6.58 6.67
N SER A 51 2.39 -7.41 7.01
CA SER A 51 2.18 -8.57 7.87
C SER A 51 2.96 -8.41 9.16
N SER A 52 2.34 -8.86 10.25
CA SER A 52 2.99 -9.02 11.56
C SER A 52 2.81 -10.48 12.01
N ASN A 53 3.67 -10.92 12.92
CA ASN A 53 3.58 -12.19 13.62
C ASN A 53 2.93 -12.07 15.02
N ASP A 54 2.57 -10.87 15.47
CA ASP A 54 1.84 -10.61 16.71
C ASP A 54 0.49 -9.94 16.42
N ALA A 55 -0.58 -10.37 17.09
CA ALA A 55 -1.91 -9.76 16.94
C ALA A 55 -2.07 -8.47 17.77
N ALA A 56 -1.17 -8.21 18.73
CA ALA A 56 -1.10 -6.95 19.47
C ALA A 56 -0.47 -5.81 18.65
N ASP A 57 0.18 -6.15 17.54
CA ASP A 57 0.84 -5.21 16.67
C ASP A 57 -0.15 -4.30 15.94
N SER A 58 0.16 -3.01 15.93
CA SER A 58 -0.60 -2.01 15.19
C SER A 58 0.32 -1.05 14.46
N VAL A 59 -0.15 -0.58 13.31
CA VAL A 59 0.46 0.49 12.51
C VAL A 59 -0.51 1.66 12.55
N LEU A 60 0.00 2.85 12.90
CA LEU A 60 -0.74 4.11 12.90
C LEU A 60 -0.40 4.93 11.64
#